data_AF-A0A1N7LCK9-F1
#
_entry.id   AF-A0A1N7LCK9-F1
#
_cell.length_a   1.000
_cell.length_b   1.000
_cell.length_c   1.000
_cell.angle_alpha   90.00
_cell.angle_beta   90.00
_cell.angle_gamma   90.00
#
_symmetry.space_group_name_H-M   'P 1'
#
loop_
_entity.id
_entity.type
_entity.pdbx_description
1 polymer ?
#
loop_
_entity_poly.entity_id
_entity_poly.type
_entity_poly.pdbx_seq_one_letter_code
_entity_poly.pdbx_strand_id
1 'polypeptide(L)'
;MVFERYARPRGVDAASQNLMKHLRKVTRNPRHVLHSLRHNMKDDLRRAGAEKVVQDLILGHASSSVGERYGGEAARLEVAHRAMKAALSLRVDAVGRVTKASTGESV
;
A
#
# COMPACT_ATOMS: atom_id res chain seq x y z
N MET A 1 -1.11 13.83 15.16
CA MET A 1 -1.78 12.61 14.64
C MET A 1 -2.36 12.94 13.27
N VAL A 2 -2.05 12.18 12.21
CA VAL A 2 -2.23 12.63 10.80
C VAL A 2 -3.69 12.80 10.37
N PHE A 3 -4.65 12.18 11.08
CA PHE A 3 -6.09 12.30 10.76
C PHE A 3 -6.97 12.43 12.01
N GLU A 4 -7.06 13.63 12.57
CA GLU A 4 -7.85 13.93 13.79
C GLU A 4 -9.32 13.50 13.67
N ARG A 5 -9.92 13.62 12.48
CA ARG A 5 -11.31 13.21 12.23
C ARG A 5 -11.57 11.71 12.47
N TYR A 6 -10.55 10.87 12.30
CA TYR A 6 -10.66 9.41 12.42
C TYR A 6 -9.98 8.86 13.68
N ALA A 7 -9.32 9.73 14.45
CA ALA A 7 -8.61 9.44 15.70
C ALA A 7 -9.55 9.29 16.91
N ARG A 8 -10.52 8.37 16.85
CA ARG A 8 -11.39 8.03 18.00
C ARG A 8 -10.87 6.75 18.69
N PRO A 9 -11.27 6.44 19.94
CA PRO A 9 -11.10 5.10 20.49
C PRO A 9 -11.74 4.07 19.53
N ARG A 10 -11.01 3.01 19.14
CA ARG A 10 -11.34 2.10 18.02
C ARG A 10 -11.37 2.74 16.62
N GLY A 11 -10.77 3.91 16.45
CA GLY A 11 -10.78 4.70 15.23
C GLY A 11 -10.15 4.02 14.02
N VAL A 12 -9.25 3.06 14.24
CA VAL A 12 -8.64 2.24 13.18
C VAL A 12 -9.68 1.39 12.45
N ASP A 13 -10.62 0.80 13.19
CA ASP A 13 -11.77 0.07 12.63
C ASP A 13 -12.72 1.04 11.92
N ALA A 14 -12.95 2.21 12.49
CA ALA A 14 -13.84 3.24 11.93
C ALA A 14 -13.29 3.83 10.62
N ALA A 15 -11.98 4.02 10.50
CA ALA A 15 -11.33 4.46 9.27
C ALA A 15 -11.55 3.45 8.14
N SER A 16 -11.34 2.16 8.43
CA SER A 16 -11.57 1.08 7.48
C SER A 16 -13.05 0.99 7.07
N GLN A 17 -13.98 1.07 8.02
CA GLN A 17 -15.42 1.07 7.69
C GLN A 17 -15.83 2.26 6.83
N ASN A 18 -15.29 3.46 7.08
CA ASN A 18 -15.59 4.63 6.25
C ASN A 18 -15.01 4.50 4.84
N LEU A 19 -13.81 3.93 4.70
CA LEU A 19 -13.22 3.70 3.39
C LEU A 19 -13.97 2.58 2.61
N MET A 20 -14.55 1.58 3.30
CA MET A 20 -15.44 0.59 2.69
C MET A 20 -16.67 1.22 2.02
N LYS A 21 -17.27 2.26 2.62
CA LYS A 21 -18.41 2.99 2.01
C LYS A 21 -18.04 3.60 0.66
N HIS A 22 -16.80 4.07 0.53
CA HIS A 22 -16.29 4.61 -0.73
C HIS A 22 -15.99 3.49 -1.73
N LEU A 23 -15.38 2.39 -1.28
CA LEU A 23 -15.09 1.22 -2.12
C LEU A 23 -16.36 0.65 -2.77
N ARG A 24 -17.48 0.62 -2.03
CA ARG A 24 -18.77 0.13 -2.53
C ARG A 24 -19.40 1.01 -3.63
N LYS A 25 -18.92 2.25 -3.81
CA LYS A 25 -19.29 3.08 -4.98
C LYS A 25 -18.56 2.65 -6.25
N VAL A 26 -17.38 2.05 -6.14
CA VAL A 26 -16.53 1.67 -7.27
C VAL A 26 -16.72 0.20 -7.67
N THR A 27 -17.03 -0.68 -6.71
CA THR A 27 -17.24 -2.11 -6.98
C THR A 27 -18.39 -2.69 -6.17
N ARG A 28 -19.19 -3.52 -6.84
CA ARG A 28 -20.27 -4.32 -6.22
C ARG A 28 -19.81 -5.71 -5.79
N ASN A 29 -18.56 -6.08 -6.07
CA ASN A 29 -18.04 -7.41 -5.71
C ASN A 29 -17.87 -7.52 -4.18
N PRO A 30 -18.55 -8.47 -3.50
CA PRO A 30 -18.47 -8.63 -2.05
C PRO A 30 -17.06 -9.01 -1.58
N ARG A 31 -16.24 -9.66 -2.43
CA ARG A 31 -14.85 -10.06 -2.11
C ARG A 31 -13.87 -8.90 -2.10
N HIS A 32 -14.23 -7.76 -2.71
CA HIS A 32 -13.42 -6.56 -2.68
C HIS A 32 -13.68 -5.84 -1.36
N VAL A 33 -12.86 -6.13 -0.36
CA VAL A 33 -12.90 -5.52 0.97
C VAL A 33 -11.53 -4.92 1.28
N LEU A 34 -11.45 -3.99 2.22
CA LEU A 34 -10.16 -3.37 2.55
C LEU A 34 -9.14 -4.35 3.09
N HIS A 35 -9.60 -5.42 3.74
CA HIS A 35 -8.71 -6.47 4.18
C HIS A 35 -8.01 -7.17 3.00
N SER A 36 -8.75 -7.48 1.93
CA SER A 36 -8.15 -8.06 0.71
C SER A 36 -7.27 -7.05 -0.01
N LEU A 37 -7.65 -5.77 -0.05
CA LEU A 37 -6.79 -4.71 -0.59
C LEU A 37 -5.46 -4.58 0.18
N ARG A 38 -5.50 -4.68 1.51
CA ARG A 38 -4.31 -4.64 2.37
C ARG A 38 -3.41 -5.84 2.13
N HIS A 39 -3.96 -7.05 1.96
CA HIS A 39 -3.17 -8.23 1.60
C HIS A 39 -2.52 -8.09 0.23
N ASN A 40 -3.24 -7.56 -0.76
CA ASN A 40 -2.65 -7.26 -2.06
C ASN A 40 -1.46 -6.31 -1.92
N MET A 41 -1.57 -5.23 -1.13
CA MET A 41 -0.44 -4.33 -0.88
C MET A 41 0.77 -5.06 -0.26
N LYS A 42 0.52 -5.96 0.69
CA LYS A 42 1.58 -6.78 1.28
C LYS A 42 2.26 -7.66 0.23
N ASP A 43 1.49 -8.27 -0.67
CA ASP A 43 2.04 -9.13 -1.72
C ASP A 43 2.85 -8.33 -2.75
N ASP A 44 2.44 -7.11 -3.08
CA ASP A 44 3.22 -6.27 -4.00
C ASP A 44 4.50 -5.75 -3.37
N LEU A 45 4.50 -5.43 -2.07
CA LEU A 45 5.72 -5.12 -1.34
C LEU A 45 6.68 -6.33 -1.32
N ARG A 46 6.15 -7.56 -1.19
CA ARG A 46 6.95 -8.79 -1.29
C ARG A 46 7.53 -8.97 -2.69
N ARG A 47 6.73 -8.76 -3.74
CA ARG A 47 7.21 -8.81 -5.14
C ARG A 47 8.27 -7.76 -5.43
N ALA A 48 8.16 -6.59 -4.82
CA ALA A 48 9.16 -5.53 -4.88
C ALA A 48 10.43 -5.81 -4.05
N GLY A 49 10.49 -6.94 -3.34
CA GLY A 49 11.65 -7.31 -2.52
C GLY A 49 11.79 -6.50 -1.23
N ALA A 50 10.73 -5.82 -0.76
CA ALA A 50 10.79 -5.06 0.48
C ALA A 50 10.98 -6.00 1.69
N GLU A 51 11.92 -5.66 2.57
CA GLU A 51 12.14 -6.42 3.81
C GLU A 51 10.91 -6.41 4.71
N LYS A 52 10.77 -7.45 5.55
CA LYS A 52 9.64 -7.61 6.47
C LYS A 52 9.45 -6.38 7.38
N VAL A 53 10.55 -5.79 7.87
CA VAL A 53 10.51 -4.59 8.71
C VAL A 53 9.90 -3.41 7.97
N VAL A 54 10.25 -3.23 6.68
CA VAL A 54 9.69 -2.17 5.84
C VAL A 54 8.21 -2.44 5.50
N GLN A 55 7.85 -3.70 5.26
CA GLN A 55 6.45 -4.10 5.07
C GLN A 55 5.60 -3.77 6.30
N ASP A 56 6.11 -4.12 7.49
CA ASP A 56 5.40 -3.90 8.75
C ASP A 56 5.31 -2.40 9.09
N LEU A 57 6.36 -1.62 8.81
CA LEU A 57 6.36 -0.16 8.89
C LEU A 57 5.26 0.46 8.03
N ILE A 58 5.16 0.08 6.75
CA ILE A 58 4.15 0.61 5.81
C ILE A 58 2.73 0.17 6.21
N LEU A 59 2.57 -1.07 6.66
CA LEU A 59 1.28 -1.60 7.06
C LEU A 59 0.86 -1.11 8.46
N GLY A 60 1.78 -0.53 9.25
CA GLY A 60 1.51 -0.11 10.62
C GLY A 60 1.33 -1.31 11.56
N HIS A 61 2.00 -2.43 11.29
CA HIS A 61 2.15 -3.48 12.29
C HIS A 61 3.24 -3.05 13.26
N ALA A 62 2.89 -2.87 14.53
CA ALA A 62 3.90 -2.71 15.56
C ALA A 62 4.67 -4.02 15.67
N SER A 63 5.93 -4.06 15.22
CA SER A 63 6.82 -5.18 15.52
C SER A 63 7.68 -4.83 16.72
N SER A 64 7.85 -5.77 17.64
CA SER A 64 8.73 -5.63 18.81
C SER A 64 10.21 -5.79 18.46
N SER A 65 10.58 -5.82 17.17
CA SER A 65 11.95 -6.09 16.75
C SER A 65 12.86 -4.88 16.98
N VAL A 66 14.07 -5.15 17.49
CA VAL A 66 15.07 -4.14 17.88
C VAL A 66 15.53 -3.28 16.69
N GLY A 67 15.45 -3.82 15.47
CA GLY A 67 15.82 -3.11 14.23
C GLY A 67 14.94 -1.90 13.91
N GLU A 68 13.70 -1.87 14.39
CA GLU A 68 12.81 -0.71 14.20
C GLU A 68 13.19 0.50 15.05
N ARG A 69 14.00 0.32 16.11
CA ARG A 69 14.39 1.43 17.01
C ARG A 69 15.51 2.30 16.45
N TYR A 70 16.24 1.83 15.44
CA TYR A 70 17.35 2.56 14.84
C TYR A 70 16.92 3.27 13.55
N GLY A 71 17.30 4.55 13.42
CA GLY A 71 16.95 5.42 12.30
C GLY A 71 16.03 6.58 12.71
N GLY A 72 16.32 7.77 12.20
CA GLY A 72 15.48 8.95 12.40
C GLY A 72 14.12 8.82 11.70
N GLU A 73 13.14 9.62 12.11
CA GLU A 73 11.79 9.65 11.51
C GLU A 73 11.84 9.87 9.99
N ALA A 74 12.71 10.76 9.52
CA ALA A 74 12.93 11.04 8.10
C ALA A 74 13.42 9.79 7.32
N ALA A 75 14.41 9.07 7.86
CA ALA A 75 14.95 7.88 7.21
C ALA A 75 13.89 6.77 7.09
N ARG A 76 13.05 6.58 8.12
CA ARG A 76 11.93 5.63 8.06
C ARG A 76 10.93 6.00 6.97
N LEU A 77 10.60 7.29 6.85
CA LEU A 77 9.69 7.78 5.82
C LEU A 77 10.25 7.58 4.40
N GLU A 78 11.53 7.88 4.19
CA GLU A 78 12.20 7.69 2.90
C GLU A 78 12.21 6.22 2.47
N VAL A 79 12.55 5.31 3.39
CA VAL A 79 12.57 3.87 3.14
C VAL A 79 11.15 3.37 2.80
N ALA A 80 10.15 3.79 3.57
CA ALA A 80 8.75 3.46 3.29
C ALA A 80 8.29 3.99 1.93
N HIS A 81 8.64 5.24 1.59
CA HIS A 81 8.30 5.85 0.32
C HIS A 81 8.92 5.11 -0.87
N ARG A 82 10.21 4.77 -0.78
CA ARG A 82 10.93 4.02 -1.82
C ARG A 82 10.31 2.66 -2.08
N ALA A 83 10.01 1.91 -1.02
CA ALA A 83 9.40 0.59 -1.12
C ALA A 83 7.98 0.65 -1.71
N MET A 84 7.17 1.63 -1.30
CA MET A 84 5.83 1.82 -1.89
C MET A 84 5.90 2.18 -3.37
N LYS A 85 6.83 3.06 -3.77
CA LYS A 85 7.00 3.43 -5.19
C LYS A 85 7.35 2.20 -6.04
N ALA A 86 8.28 1.37 -5.58
CA ALA A 86 8.65 0.13 -6.26
C ALA A 86 7.46 -0.84 -6.39
N ALA A 87 6.69 -1.06 -5.32
CA ALA A 87 5.51 -1.93 -5.34
C ALA A 87 4.42 -1.44 -6.29
N LEU A 88 4.21 -0.11 -6.37
CA LEU A 88 3.22 0.47 -7.27
C LEU A 88 3.65 0.41 -8.74
N SER A 89 4.94 0.60 -9.04
CA SER A 89 5.45 0.45 -10.40
C SER A 89 5.16 -0.95 -10.97
N LEU A 90 5.40 -2.01 -10.18
CA LEU A 90 5.11 -3.38 -10.61
C LEU A 90 3.62 -3.63 -10.90
N ARG A 91 2.72 -2.95 -10.18
CA ARG A 91 1.26 -3.01 -10.46
C ARG A 91 0.89 -2.33 -11.76
N VAL A 92 1.51 -1.18 -12.05
CA VAL A 92 1.27 -0.46 -13.31
C VAL A 92 1.70 -1.32 -14.48
N ASP A 93 2.82 -2.03 -14.38
CA ASP A 93 3.27 -2.93 -15.44
C ASP A 93 2.33 -4.14 -15.62
N ALA A 94 1.71 -4.62 -14.54
CA ALA A 94 0.74 -5.72 -14.58
C ALA A 94 -0.65 -5.32 -15.10
N VAL A 95 -1.08 -4.06 -14.87
CA VAL A 95 -2.40 -3.52 -15.30
C VAL A 95 -2.28 -2.75 -16.63
N GLY A 96 -1.08 -2.38 -17.04
CA GLY A 96 -0.75 -1.45 -18.12
C GLY A 96 -0.48 -2.05 -19.50
N ARG A 97 -0.96 -3.26 -19.82
CA ARG A 97 -1.24 -3.62 -21.23
C ARG A 97 -2.71 -3.37 -21.56
N VAL A 98 -3.10 -2.12 -21.47
CA VAL A 98 -4.17 -1.54 -22.31
C VAL A 98 -3.57 -0.28 -22.92
N THR A 99 -3.34 -0.36 -24.25
CA THR A 99 -2.97 0.68 -25.24
C THR A 99 -1.61 1.40 -25.01
N LYS A 100 -0.56 1.12 -25.80
CA LYS A 100 -0.51 1.38 -27.24
C LYS A 100 0.10 0.24 -28.07
N ALA A 101 -0.58 -0.01 -29.18
CA ALA A 101 -0.15 -0.83 -30.28
C ALA A 101 0.98 -0.14 -31.07
N SER A 102 1.84 -0.99 -31.65
CA SER A 102 2.47 -0.85 -32.98
C SER A 102 2.31 0.48 -33.71
N THR A 103 3.43 1.20 -33.83
CA THR A 103 3.87 1.95 -35.02
C THR A 103 5.39 2.05 -34.82
N GLY A 104 6.28 1.49 -35.62
CA GLY A 104 6.28 1.40 -37.07
C GLY A 104 7.10 2.56 -37.64
N GLU A 105 8.42 2.49 -37.52
CA GLU A 105 9.45 3.26 -38.24
C GLU A 105 10.75 2.48 -37.93
N SER A 106 11.42 1.70 -38.79
CA SER A 106 11.80 1.84 -40.21
C SER A 106 12.29 3.24 -40.58
N VAL A 107 13.56 3.50 -40.27
CA VAL A 107 14.58 3.99 -41.23
C VAL A 107 15.89 3.29 -40.92
#